data_AF-A0A2T6N5D9-F1
#
_entry.id   AF-A0A2T6N5D9-F1
#
_cell.length_a   1.000
_cell.length_b   1.000
_cell.length_c   1.000
_cell.angle_alpha   90.00
_cell.angle_beta   90.00
_cell.angle_gamma   90.00
#
_symmetry.space_group_name_H-M   'P 1'
#
loop_
_entity.id
_entity.type
_entity.pdbx_description
1 polymer ?
#
loop_
_entity_poly.entity_id
_entity_poly.type
_entity_poly.pdbx_seq_one_letter_code
_entity_poly.pdbx_strand_id
1 'polypeptide(L)'
;MGIVIVGCSANRSTVQDIEQNAQADIVSSSQDNLRDGESVCKAIARELSVGDRQALNDRFDTRFVIARIESEIEINIYTKKDLRSFAHGLNAIMPGMSVVGEEQLRWDMLHGSGDGESYSCLVRTSLHEEGVSYVEFELRKVDGELRVVDWYDLLRESRISDLSVIFLRDINDMATAHLTAMPYQRNRVQQEQRRFLEFLKATKSGDPKRVLAAYDGLPPRFKQKPLYMLIALNMASMLDNGHYMRALRNLERRFGAENRYGMLLVDLYYEEKQYHKVDRVLRKFKQQVGEDPLLDLLLASLELEQGNMEAFYAYCLRIVDGNPNYLDTYWVLFDQFVADGKYPDAVLVLNVLKNMFEITLNKDVFVSEEKYRGFRKSAAFRAWRAGSS
;
A
#
# COMPACT_ATOMS: atom_id res chain seq x y z
N MET A 1 -2.48 74.21 -25.26
CA MET A 1 -2.73 72.84 -25.76
C MET A 1 -3.18 71.99 -24.58
N GLY A 2 -4.47 71.68 -24.50
CA GLY A 2 -5.05 70.90 -23.41
C GLY A 2 -5.11 69.41 -23.76
N ILE A 3 -4.74 68.55 -22.80
CA ILE A 3 -4.86 67.10 -22.90
C ILE A 3 -6.28 66.71 -22.47
N VAL A 4 -7.04 66.12 -23.39
CA VAL A 4 -8.35 65.53 -23.11
C VAL A 4 -8.13 64.07 -22.71
N ILE A 5 -8.37 63.74 -21.45
CA ILE A 5 -8.41 62.35 -20.97
C ILE A 5 -9.83 61.84 -21.20
N VAL A 6 -10.00 60.96 -22.18
CA VAL A 6 -11.27 60.27 -22.45
C VAL A 6 -11.39 59.12 -21.44
N GLY A 7 -12.22 59.32 -20.41
CA GLY A 7 -12.56 58.27 -19.46
C GLY A 7 -13.50 57.25 -20.09
N CYS A 8 -12.99 56.07 -20.44
CA CYS A 8 -13.82 54.90 -20.75
C CYS A 8 -14.47 54.39 -19.45
N SER A 9 -15.72 54.78 -19.18
CA SER A 9 -16.54 54.13 -18.16
C SER A 9 -17.03 52.79 -18.70
N ALA A 10 -16.18 51.76 -18.64
CA ALA A 10 -16.67 50.39 -18.76
C ALA A 10 -17.69 50.14 -17.64
N ASN A 11 -18.89 49.70 -18.00
CA ASN A 11 -19.99 49.52 -17.08
C ASN A 11 -19.60 48.49 -16.00
N ARG A 12 -19.46 48.92 -14.74
CA ARG A 12 -18.95 48.06 -13.65
C ARG A 12 -19.75 46.77 -13.47
N SER A 13 -21.04 46.77 -13.84
CA SER A 13 -21.87 45.58 -13.80
C SER A 13 -21.38 44.50 -14.78
N THR A 14 -20.94 44.87 -15.98
CA THR A 14 -20.49 43.91 -16.99
C THR A 14 -19.18 43.22 -16.59
N VAL A 15 -18.29 43.92 -15.90
CA VAL A 15 -17.05 43.31 -15.38
C VAL A 15 -17.35 42.32 -14.25
N GLN A 16 -18.26 42.68 -13.33
CA GLN A 16 -18.67 41.78 -12.25
C GLN A 16 -19.39 40.52 -12.77
N ASP A 17 -20.24 40.65 -13.79
CA ASP A 17 -20.93 39.49 -14.38
C ASP A 17 -19.94 38.55 -15.10
N ILE A 18 -18.90 39.09 -15.75
CA ILE A 18 -17.84 38.28 -16.38
C ILE A 18 -17.01 37.54 -15.32
N GLU A 19 -16.64 38.21 -14.24
CA GLU A 19 -15.89 37.57 -13.14
C GLU A 19 -16.70 36.47 -12.45
N GLN A 20 -18.00 36.70 -12.22
CA GLN A 20 -18.89 35.68 -11.61
C GLN A 20 -19.09 34.46 -12.52
N ASN A 21 -19.29 34.68 -13.81
CA ASN A 21 -19.44 33.58 -14.77
C ASN A 21 -18.13 32.79 -14.92
N ALA A 22 -16.98 33.47 -15.02
CA ALA A 22 -15.68 32.80 -15.06
C ALA A 22 -15.42 31.98 -13.79
N GLN A 23 -15.77 32.50 -12.61
CA GLN A 23 -15.63 31.76 -11.36
C GLN A 23 -16.55 30.53 -11.30
N ALA A 24 -17.79 30.66 -11.79
CA ALA A 24 -18.73 29.54 -11.87
C ALA A 24 -18.26 28.44 -12.83
N ASP A 25 -17.71 28.82 -13.99
CA ASP A 25 -17.15 27.88 -14.97
C ASP A 25 -15.88 27.17 -14.44
N ILE A 26 -15.04 27.87 -13.67
CA ILE A 26 -13.88 27.26 -13.00
C ILE A 26 -14.33 26.25 -11.94
N VAL A 27 -15.36 26.58 -11.15
CA VAL A 27 -15.89 25.68 -10.12
C VAL A 27 -16.57 24.47 -10.74
N SER A 28 -17.36 24.64 -11.81
CA SER A 28 -18.05 23.52 -12.47
C SER A 28 -17.07 22.57 -13.16
N SER A 29 -16.10 23.11 -13.91
CA SER A 29 -15.07 22.30 -14.58
C SER A 29 -14.16 21.57 -13.58
N SER A 30 -13.84 22.18 -12.44
CA SER A 30 -13.11 21.52 -11.35
C SER A 30 -13.92 20.37 -10.76
N GLN A 31 -15.22 20.53 -10.52
CA GLN A 31 -16.09 19.48 -10.00
C GLN A 31 -16.25 18.31 -10.96
N ASP A 32 -16.40 18.57 -12.26
CA ASP A 32 -16.54 17.51 -13.26
C ASP A 32 -15.24 16.72 -13.42
N ASN A 33 -14.09 17.41 -13.45
CA ASN A 33 -12.79 16.74 -13.47
C ASN A 33 -12.59 15.85 -12.22
N LEU A 34 -12.99 16.33 -11.03
CA LEU A 34 -12.86 15.56 -9.79
C LEU A 34 -13.72 14.28 -9.83
N ARG A 35 -14.93 14.37 -10.40
CA ARG A 35 -15.82 13.21 -10.60
C ARG A 35 -15.22 12.19 -11.55
N ASP A 36 -14.57 12.65 -12.62
CA ASP A 36 -13.89 11.76 -13.57
C ASP A 36 -12.72 11.03 -12.90
N GLY A 37 -11.91 11.74 -12.11
CA GLY A 37 -10.82 11.15 -11.33
C GLY A 37 -11.29 10.09 -10.32
N GLU A 38 -12.34 10.42 -9.55
CA GLU A 38 -12.93 9.49 -8.57
C GLU A 38 -13.52 8.24 -9.25
N SER A 39 -14.15 8.39 -10.42
CA SER A 39 -14.67 7.28 -11.22
C SER A 39 -13.57 6.34 -11.67
N VAL A 40 -12.46 6.87 -12.18
CA VAL A 40 -11.28 6.08 -12.58
C VAL A 40 -10.66 5.38 -11.38
N CYS A 41 -10.56 6.05 -10.24
CA CYS A 41 -10.09 5.45 -8.98
C CYS A 41 -10.93 4.25 -8.53
N LYS A 42 -12.26 4.41 -8.52
CA LYS A 42 -13.20 3.33 -8.19
C LYS A 42 -13.05 2.16 -9.16
N ALA A 43 -12.82 2.44 -10.44
CA ALA A 43 -12.58 1.41 -11.45
C ALA A 43 -11.28 0.65 -11.19
N ILE A 44 -10.18 1.34 -10.86
CA ILE A 44 -8.91 0.70 -10.48
C ILE A 44 -9.09 -0.22 -9.25
N ALA A 45 -9.72 0.27 -8.18
CA ALA A 45 -9.97 -0.55 -6.99
C ALA A 45 -10.85 -1.78 -7.30
N ARG A 46 -11.86 -1.63 -8.18
CA ARG A 46 -12.69 -2.73 -8.63
C ARG A 46 -11.90 -3.75 -9.44
N GLU A 47 -11.12 -3.32 -10.41
CA GLU A 47 -10.30 -4.17 -11.28
C GLU A 47 -9.27 -4.97 -10.47
N LEU A 48 -8.63 -4.32 -9.50
CA LEU A 48 -7.76 -4.97 -8.52
C LEU A 48 -8.52 -6.03 -7.71
N SER A 49 -9.75 -5.72 -7.27
CA SER A 49 -10.56 -6.65 -6.47
C SER A 49 -11.04 -7.88 -7.23
N VAL A 50 -11.37 -7.75 -8.51
CA VAL A 50 -11.92 -8.84 -9.32
C VAL A 50 -10.86 -9.65 -10.05
N GLY A 51 -9.59 -9.28 -9.96
CA GLY A 51 -8.55 -10.03 -10.66
C GLY A 51 -8.26 -9.58 -12.09
N ASP A 52 -8.82 -8.45 -12.56
CA ASP A 52 -8.81 -8.10 -13.99
C ASP A 52 -7.49 -7.44 -14.42
N ARG A 53 -6.48 -8.31 -14.65
CA ARG A 53 -5.14 -7.89 -15.05
C ARG A 53 -5.11 -7.12 -16.36
N GLN A 54 -5.96 -7.48 -17.32
CA GLN A 54 -5.97 -6.85 -18.63
C GLN A 54 -6.53 -5.43 -18.53
N ALA A 55 -7.69 -5.26 -17.88
CA ALA A 55 -8.27 -3.94 -17.69
C ALA A 55 -7.33 -3.01 -16.92
N LEU A 56 -6.68 -3.51 -15.87
CA LEU A 56 -5.70 -2.73 -15.12
C LEU A 56 -4.51 -2.33 -16.00
N ASN A 57 -3.92 -3.28 -16.75
CA ASN A 57 -2.81 -2.99 -17.65
C ASN A 57 -3.17 -1.97 -18.72
N ASP A 58 -4.40 -2.02 -19.25
CA ASP A 58 -4.87 -1.05 -20.23
C ASP A 58 -4.92 0.36 -19.65
N ARG A 59 -5.06 0.54 -18.32
CA ARG A 59 -5.02 1.88 -17.70
C ARG A 59 -3.62 2.46 -17.60
N PHE A 60 -2.56 1.66 -17.72
CA PHE A 60 -1.19 2.14 -17.57
C PHE A 60 -0.67 2.79 -18.85
N ASP A 61 -0.14 4.01 -18.73
CA ASP A 61 0.76 4.55 -19.75
C ASP A 61 2.21 4.19 -19.41
N THR A 62 2.62 3.01 -19.88
CA THR A 62 3.99 2.53 -19.64
C THR A 62 5.04 3.36 -20.37
N ARG A 63 4.67 4.14 -21.40
CA ARG A 63 5.59 5.07 -22.07
C ARG A 63 6.03 6.17 -21.10
N PHE A 64 5.12 6.63 -20.24
CA PHE A 64 5.45 7.63 -19.23
C PHE A 64 6.43 7.09 -18.19
N VAL A 65 6.19 5.87 -17.67
CA VAL A 65 7.11 5.21 -16.74
C VAL A 65 8.50 5.05 -17.36
N ILE A 66 8.58 4.60 -18.61
CA ILE A 66 9.84 4.46 -19.35
C ILE A 66 10.52 5.81 -19.52
N ALA A 67 9.79 6.85 -19.92
CA ALA A 67 10.36 8.19 -20.11
C ALA A 67 10.94 8.76 -18.80
N ARG A 68 10.27 8.53 -17.66
CA ARG A 68 10.77 8.89 -16.33
C ARG A 68 12.05 8.12 -15.97
N ILE A 69 12.09 6.82 -16.26
CA ILE A 69 13.30 6.01 -16.06
C ILE A 69 14.46 6.51 -16.95
N GLU A 70 14.17 6.81 -18.22
CA GLU A 70 15.16 7.31 -19.19
C GLU A 70 15.72 8.67 -18.80
N SER A 71 14.94 9.55 -18.16
CA SER A 71 15.42 10.87 -17.74
C SER A 71 16.37 10.82 -16.54
N GLU A 72 16.35 9.74 -15.74
CA GLU A 72 17.18 9.59 -14.54
C GLU A 72 18.42 8.72 -14.72
N ILE A 73 18.52 8.02 -15.85
CA ILE A 73 19.67 7.17 -16.16
C ILE A 73 20.35 7.70 -17.42
N GLU A 74 21.63 8.03 -17.30
CA GLU A 74 22.49 8.26 -18.47
C GLU A 74 22.76 6.92 -19.16
N ILE A 75 21.83 6.51 -20.03
CA ILE A 75 21.89 5.21 -20.69
C ILE A 75 22.71 5.33 -21.97
N ASN A 76 23.81 4.55 -22.04
CA ASN A 76 24.63 4.44 -23.25
C ASN A 76 23.78 3.84 -24.40
N ILE A 77 24.12 4.14 -25.65
CA ILE A 77 23.31 3.84 -26.84
C ILE A 77 23.05 2.33 -27.01
N TYR A 78 24.00 1.48 -26.56
CA TYR A 78 23.88 0.02 -26.58
C TYR A 78 22.70 -0.52 -25.77
N THR A 79 22.23 0.23 -24.79
CA THR A 79 21.17 -0.17 -23.85
C THR A 79 19.77 0.31 -24.26
N LYS A 80 19.58 1.09 -25.35
CA LYS A 80 18.22 1.47 -25.81
C LYS A 80 17.41 0.27 -26.31
N LYS A 81 18.06 -0.72 -26.94
CA LYS A 81 17.40 -1.98 -27.31
C LYS A 81 17.02 -2.78 -26.06
N ASP A 82 17.91 -2.82 -25.07
CA ASP A 82 17.68 -3.51 -23.81
C ASP A 82 16.60 -2.82 -22.96
N LEU A 83 16.48 -1.50 -23.03
CA LEU A 83 15.37 -0.74 -22.46
C LEU A 83 14.04 -1.10 -23.10
N ARG A 84 13.98 -1.31 -24.41
CA ARG A 84 12.75 -1.78 -25.07
C ARG A 84 12.41 -3.21 -24.66
N SER A 85 13.41 -4.08 -24.53
CA SER A 85 13.21 -5.43 -24.01
C SER A 85 12.80 -5.41 -22.53
N PHE A 86 13.34 -4.48 -21.74
CA PHE A 86 12.95 -4.23 -20.37
C PHE A 86 11.55 -3.65 -20.30
N ALA A 87 11.16 -2.71 -21.15
CA ALA A 87 9.81 -2.19 -21.27
C ALA A 87 8.81 -3.29 -21.63
N HIS A 88 9.20 -4.20 -22.53
CA HIS A 88 8.38 -5.36 -22.87
C HIS A 88 8.30 -6.35 -21.70
N GLY A 89 9.40 -6.55 -20.98
CA GLY A 89 9.46 -7.32 -19.74
C GLY A 89 8.63 -6.69 -18.62
N LEU A 90 8.68 -5.37 -18.48
CA LEU A 90 7.84 -4.58 -17.58
C LEU A 90 6.40 -4.76 -17.97
N ASN A 91 5.99 -4.62 -19.23
CA ASN A 91 4.60 -4.91 -19.62
C ASN A 91 4.17 -6.36 -19.28
N ALA A 92 5.11 -7.31 -19.25
CA ALA A 92 4.87 -8.68 -18.82
C ALA A 92 4.97 -8.91 -17.28
N ILE A 93 5.50 -7.95 -16.52
CA ILE A 93 5.80 -8.04 -15.06
C ILE A 93 5.04 -6.95 -14.25
N MET A 94 4.52 -5.91 -14.90
CA MET A 94 3.83 -4.73 -14.34
C MET A 94 2.50 -5.12 -13.66
N PRO A 95 1.94 -4.23 -12.81
CA PRO A 95 1.45 -4.50 -11.45
C PRO A 95 0.25 -5.41 -11.36
N GLY A 96 -0.49 -5.60 -12.46
CA GLY A 96 -1.57 -6.58 -12.51
C GLY A 96 -1.10 -8.00 -12.13
N MET A 97 0.19 -8.31 -12.17
CA MET A 97 0.68 -9.64 -11.82
C MET A 97 1.12 -9.83 -10.37
N SER A 98 1.60 -8.78 -9.69
CA SER A 98 2.10 -8.87 -8.31
C SER A 98 1.14 -8.32 -7.27
N VAL A 99 0.27 -7.38 -7.67
CA VAL A 99 -0.72 -6.76 -6.80
C VAL A 99 -2.03 -7.56 -6.82
N VAL A 100 -2.31 -8.23 -7.93
CA VAL A 100 -3.51 -9.05 -8.12
C VAL A 100 -3.15 -10.52 -7.91
N GLY A 101 -3.24 -10.95 -6.65
CA GLY A 101 -3.11 -12.35 -6.25
C GLY A 101 -4.20 -13.24 -6.85
N GLU A 102 -4.04 -14.57 -6.75
CA GLU A 102 -5.01 -15.56 -7.24
C GLU A 102 -6.28 -15.66 -6.37
N GLU A 103 -6.30 -15.00 -5.22
CA GLU A 103 -7.44 -14.99 -4.28
C GLU A 103 -8.19 -13.65 -4.32
N GLN A 104 -9.45 -13.66 -3.86
CA GLN A 104 -10.39 -12.54 -3.87
C GLN A 104 -9.97 -11.42 -2.91
N LEU A 105 -8.83 -10.78 -3.18
CA LEU A 105 -8.36 -9.65 -2.41
C LEU A 105 -9.33 -8.49 -2.56
N ARG A 106 -9.84 -7.98 -1.44
CA ARG A 106 -10.67 -6.77 -1.46
C ARG A 106 -9.76 -5.55 -1.49
N TRP A 107 -9.95 -4.70 -2.51
CA TRP A 107 -9.31 -3.40 -2.61
C TRP A 107 -10.35 -2.30 -2.40
N ASP A 108 -10.11 -1.45 -1.41
CA ASP A 108 -10.94 -0.29 -1.10
C ASP A 108 -10.23 0.98 -1.60
N MET A 109 -10.96 1.85 -2.29
CA MET A 109 -10.51 3.21 -2.54
C MET A 109 -10.67 4.01 -1.24
N LEU A 110 -9.58 4.61 -0.76
CA LEU A 110 -9.59 5.46 0.44
C LEU A 110 -9.77 6.93 0.09
N HIS A 111 -8.97 7.43 -0.86
CA HIS A 111 -9.00 8.83 -1.25
C HIS A 111 -8.62 9.00 -2.72
N GLY A 112 -9.17 10.05 -3.34
CA GLY A 112 -8.77 10.55 -4.65
C GLY A 112 -8.64 12.07 -4.59
N SER A 113 -7.55 12.60 -5.12
CA SER A 113 -7.30 14.05 -5.19
C SER A 113 -6.74 14.43 -6.55
N GLY A 114 -6.97 15.64 -7.03
CA GLY A 114 -6.40 16.09 -8.30
C GLY A 114 -6.81 17.51 -8.69
N ASP A 115 -6.18 18.00 -9.75
CA ASP A 115 -6.34 19.38 -10.26
C ASP A 115 -6.91 19.45 -11.69
N GLY A 116 -7.29 18.30 -12.27
CA GLY A 116 -7.76 18.19 -13.65
C GLY A 116 -6.73 17.61 -14.62
N GLU A 117 -5.44 17.87 -14.38
CA GLU A 117 -4.34 17.36 -15.22
C GLU A 117 -3.60 16.20 -14.55
N SER A 118 -3.47 16.26 -13.22
CA SER A 118 -2.89 15.24 -12.37
C SER A 118 -3.90 14.79 -11.33
N TYR A 119 -3.94 13.48 -11.08
CA TYR A 119 -4.75 12.85 -10.04
C TYR A 119 -3.90 11.88 -9.22
N SER A 120 -4.20 11.73 -7.94
CA SER A 120 -3.70 10.68 -7.07
C SER A 120 -4.84 9.81 -6.60
N CYS A 121 -4.57 8.52 -6.48
CA CYS A 121 -5.56 7.53 -6.10
C CYS A 121 -5.00 6.59 -5.05
N LEU A 122 -5.38 6.79 -3.79
CA LEU A 122 -4.97 5.93 -2.70
C LEU A 122 -5.95 4.77 -2.55
N VAL A 123 -5.45 3.55 -2.77
CA VAL A 123 -6.18 2.30 -2.54
C VAL A 123 -5.49 1.49 -1.45
N ARG A 124 -6.28 0.69 -0.75
CA ARG A 124 -5.81 -0.26 0.27
C ARG A 124 -6.33 -1.66 -0.02
N THR A 125 -5.46 -2.66 0.10
CA THR A 125 -5.91 -4.06 0.18
C THR A 125 -6.06 -4.53 1.62
N SER A 126 -7.08 -5.34 1.87
CA SER A 126 -7.25 -6.04 3.14
C SER A 126 -6.99 -7.52 2.89
N LEU A 127 -5.80 -8.01 3.26
CA LEU A 127 -5.52 -9.45 3.30
C LEU A 127 -5.89 -9.93 4.70
N HIS A 128 -6.97 -10.71 4.83
CA HIS A 128 -7.55 -11.12 6.11
C HIS A 128 -6.52 -11.32 7.24
N GLU A 129 -5.56 -12.23 7.03
CA GLU A 129 -4.50 -12.54 8.00
C GLU A 129 -3.09 -12.21 7.47
N GLU A 130 -2.94 -11.91 6.17
CA GLU A 130 -1.62 -11.77 5.53
C GLU A 130 -1.12 -10.31 5.45
N GLY A 131 -1.83 -9.40 6.10
CA GLY A 131 -1.44 -8.00 6.23
C GLY A 131 -2.22 -7.06 5.31
N VAL A 132 -1.65 -5.89 5.06
CA VAL A 132 -2.26 -4.86 4.22
C VAL A 132 -1.25 -4.24 3.30
N SER A 133 -1.72 -3.59 2.25
CA SER A 133 -0.91 -2.77 1.35
C SER A 133 -1.65 -1.50 1.01
N TYR A 134 -0.91 -0.41 0.91
CA TYR A 134 -1.38 0.92 0.55
C TYR A 134 -0.63 1.37 -0.70
N VAL A 135 -1.38 1.59 -1.77
CA VAL A 135 -0.82 1.97 -3.07
C VAL A 135 -1.49 3.26 -3.52
N GLU A 136 -0.68 4.29 -3.77
CA GLU A 136 -1.14 5.53 -4.37
C GLU A 136 -0.78 5.53 -5.85
N PHE A 137 -1.77 5.44 -6.73
CA PHE A 137 -1.56 5.57 -8.17
C PHE A 137 -1.42 7.05 -8.55
N GLU A 138 -0.40 7.38 -9.35
CA GLU A 138 -0.28 8.67 -10.02
C GLU A 138 -0.98 8.57 -11.36
N LEU A 139 -1.97 9.42 -11.61
CA LEU A 139 -2.72 9.48 -12.85
C LEU A 139 -2.49 10.82 -13.55
N ARG A 140 -2.42 10.80 -14.87
CA ARG A 140 -2.35 12.00 -15.71
C ARG A 140 -3.24 11.88 -16.93
N LYS A 141 -3.68 13.03 -17.44
CA LYS A 141 -4.41 13.08 -18.70
C LYS A 141 -3.47 12.82 -19.88
N VAL A 142 -3.68 11.72 -20.58
CA VAL A 142 -2.95 11.34 -21.79
C VAL A 142 -3.97 11.10 -22.89
N ASP A 143 -3.81 11.82 -24.01
CA ASP A 143 -4.71 11.74 -25.16
C ASP A 143 -6.21 11.95 -24.79
N GLY A 144 -6.45 12.78 -23.76
CA GLY A 144 -7.79 13.10 -23.26
C GLY A 144 -8.31 12.19 -22.14
N GLU A 145 -7.61 11.11 -21.80
CA GLU A 145 -8.04 10.14 -20.80
C GLU A 145 -7.09 10.09 -19.60
N LEU A 146 -7.62 9.87 -18.39
CA LEU A 146 -6.78 9.64 -17.21
C LEU A 146 -6.13 8.24 -17.29
N ARG A 147 -4.80 8.21 -17.34
CA ARG A 147 -4.00 6.99 -17.36
C ARG A 147 -3.10 6.95 -16.13
N VAL A 148 -2.86 5.75 -15.61
CA VAL A 148 -1.89 5.54 -14.54
C VAL A 148 -0.48 5.67 -15.12
N VAL A 149 0.30 6.60 -14.60
CA VAL A 149 1.66 6.90 -15.07
C VAL A 149 2.75 6.46 -14.11
N ASP A 150 2.39 6.12 -12.87
CA ASP A 150 3.26 5.53 -11.85
C ASP A 150 2.40 5.03 -10.67
N TRP A 151 3.02 4.38 -9.69
CA TRP A 151 2.44 4.22 -8.36
C TRP A 151 3.48 4.30 -7.27
N TYR A 152 3.05 4.77 -6.10
CA TYR A 152 3.81 4.84 -4.88
C TYR A 152 3.32 3.76 -3.91
N ASP A 153 4.21 2.88 -3.49
CA ASP A 153 3.95 1.93 -2.42
C ASP A 153 4.24 2.62 -1.09
N LEU A 154 3.20 2.88 -0.29
CA LEU A 154 3.33 3.62 0.96
C LEU A 154 4.05 2.81 2.05
N LEU A 155 4.02 1.48 2.00
CA LEU A 155 4.72 0.65 2.98
C LEU A 155 6.23 0.63 2.74
N ARG A 156 6.63 0.68 1.46
CA ARG A 156 8.03 0.72 1.03
C ARG A 156 8.56 2.16 0.87
N GLU A 157 7.65 3.13 0.90
CA GLU A 157 7.87 4.56 0.65
C GLU A 157 8.68 4.78 -0.66
N SER A 158 8.28 4.12 -1.74
CA SER A 158 8.99 4.15 -3.04
C SER A 158 8.06 4.07 -4.24
N ARG A 159 8.40 4.78 -5.34
CA ARG A 159 7.74 4.58 -6.64
C ARG A 159 8.29 3.38 -7.37
N ILE A 160 7.49 2.76 -8.23
CA ILE A 160 7.98 1.67 -9.09
C ILE A 160 9.02 2.16 -10.10
N SER A 161 8.89 3.40 -10.58
CA SER A 161 9.90 4.02 -11.45
C SER A 161 11.24 4.18 -10.74
N ASP A 162 11.27 4.71 -9.51
CA ASP A 162 12.48 4.85 -8.69
C ASP A 162 13.19 3.51 -8.49
N LEU A 163 12.43 2.46 -8.15
CA LEU A 163 12.97 1.10 -8.00
C LEU A 163 13.52 0.55 -9.32
N SER A 164 12.84 0.83 -10.43
CA SER A 164 13.28 0.44 -11.78
C SER A 164 14.56 1.16 -12.18
N VAL A 165 14.70 2.44 -11.81
CA VAL A 165 15.93 3.22 -12.04
C VAL A 165 17.12 2.59 -11.32
N ILE A 166 16.95 2.26 -10.04
CA ILE A 166 17.98 1.58 -9.24
C ILE A 166 18.35 0.24 -9.89
N PHE A 167 17.35 -0.55 -10.27
CA PHE A 167 17.57 -1.87 -10.86
C PHE A 167 18.32 -1.82 -12.19
N LEU A 168 17.92 -0.94 -13.09
CA LEU A 168 18.53 -0.80 -14.41
C LEU A 168 19.93 -0.22 -14.34
N ARG A 169 20.17 0.75 -13.46
CA ARG A 169 21.52 1.27 -13.20
C ARG A 169 22.45 0.15 -12.75
N ASP A 170 22.00 -0.73 -11.87
CA ASP A 170 22.78 -1.86 -11.38
C ASP A 170 23.08 -2.89 -12.47
N ILE A 171 22.14 -3.16 -13.37
CA ILE A 171 22.37 -3.98 -14.56
C ILE A 171 23.40 -3.33 -15.48
N ASN A 172 23.28 -2.03 -15.76
CA ASN A 172 24.20 -1.31 -16.64
C ASN A 172 25.62 -1.25 -16.07
N ASP A 173 25.74 -0.93 -14.78
CA ASP A 173 27.01 -0.92 -14.06
C ASP A 173 27.68 -2.29 -14.12
N MET A 174 26.89 -3.35 -13.98
CA MET A 174 27.41 -4.70 -14.12
C MET A 174 27.82 -5.05 -15.54
N ALA A 175 27.02 -4.70 -16.54
CA ALA A 175 27.33 -4.96 -17.93
C ALA A 175 28.63 -4.26 -18.35
N THR A 176 28.89 -3.07 -17.82
CA THR A 176 30.05 -2.24 -18.18
C THR A 176 31.27 -2.44 -17.26
N ALA A 177 31.10 -3.01 -16.05
CA ALA A 177 32.19 -3.17 -15.08
C ALA A 177 33.43 -3.89 -15.63
N HIS A 178 33.29 -4.83 -16.56
CA HIS A 178 34.43 -5.54 -17.14
C HIS A 178 35.28 -4.66 -18.07
N LEU A 179 34.70 -3.61 -18.65
CA LEU A 179 35.37 -2.66 -19.54
C LEU A 179 36.26 -1.70 -18.75
N THR A 180 35.87 -1.37 -17.52
CA THR A 180 36.58 -0.43 -16.64
C THR A 180 37.46 -1.13 -15.60
N ALA A 181 37.32 -2.45 -15.43
CA ALA A 181 38.10 -3.22 -14.47
C ALA A 181 39.59 -3.33 -14.87
N MET A 182 40.46 -3.03 -13.91
CA MET A 182 41.88 -3.35 -14.03
C MET A 182 42.09 -4.87 -14.22
N PRO A 183 43.15 -5.31 -14.91
CA PRO A 183 43.39 -6.74 -15.16
C PRO A 183 43.30 -7.63 -13.92
N TYR A 184 43.83 -7.18 -12.77
CA TYR A 184 43.79 -7.92 -11.50
C TYR A 184 42.40 -7.99 -10.85
N GLN A 185 41.44 -7.15 -11.27
CA GLN A 185 40.06 -7.14 -10.75
C GLN A 185 39.10 -7.96 -11.59
N ARG A 186 39.47 -8.35 -12.82
CA ARG A 186 38.56 -9.01 -13.79
C ARG A 186 37.91 -10.27 -13.22
N ASN A 187 38.67 -11.12 -12.54
CA ASN A 187 38.14 -12.34 -11.92
C ASN A 187 37.11 -12.03 -10.83
N ARG A 188 37.38 -11.01 -10.00
CA ARG A 188 36.44 -10.56 -8.96
C ARG A 188 35.17 -10.01 -9.59
N VAL A 189 35.28 -9.12 -10.57
CA VAL A 189 34.12 -8.54 -11.28
C VAL A 189 33.28 -9.64 -11.95
N GLN A 190 33.92 -10.62 -12.59
CA GLN A 190 33.21 -11.74 -13.20
C GLN A 190 32.47 -12.61 -12.15
N GLN A 191 33.07 -12.83 -10.99
CA GLN A 191 32.42 -13.58 -9.90
C GLN A 191 31.22 -12.80 -9.33
N GLU A 192 31.36 -11.50 -9.10
CA GLU A 192 30.27 -10.64 -8.66
C GLU A 192 29.12 -10.62 -9.67
N GLN A 193 29.43 -10.55 -10.98
CA GLN A 193 28.44 -10.63 -12.05
C GLN A 193 27.69 -11.96 -12.04
N ARG A 194 28.39 -13.09 -11.89
CA ARG A 194 27.75 -14.42 -11.85
C ARG A 194 26.76 -14.53 -10.68
N ARG A 195 27.16 -14.10 -9.48
CA ARG A 195 26.31 -14.14 -8.28
C ARG A 195 25.05 -13.29 -8.42
N PHE A 196 25.17 -12.12 -9.04
CA PHE A 196 24.01 -11.28 -9.30
C PHE A 196 23.08 -11.91 -10.36
N LEU A 197 23.62 -12.48 -11.44
CA LEU A 197 22.82 -13.20 -12.43
C LEU A 197 22.11 -14.43 -11.82
N GLU A 198 22.76 -15.13 -10.89
CA GLU A 198 22.14 -16.21 -10.12
C GLU A 198 20.97 -15.69 -9.27
N PHE A 199 21.13 -14.56 -8.59
CA PHE A 199 20.05 -13.91 -7.85
C PHE A 199 18.87 -13.50 -8.75
N LEU A 200 19.13 -12.91 -9.93
CA LEU A 200 18.06 -12.57 -10.88
C LEU A 200 17.32 -13.82 -11.37
N LYS A 201 18.04 -14.90 -11.68
CA LYS A 201 17.43 -16.17 -12.08
C LYS A 201 16.59 -16.78 -10.96
N ALA A 202 17.07 -16.72 -9.72
CA ALA A 202 16.31 -17.20 -8.57
C ALA A 202 15.04 -16.36 -8.38
N THR A 203 15.14 -15.04 -8.47
CA THR A 203 13.99 -14.11 -8.33
C THR A 203 12.93 -14.41 -9.39
N LYS A 204 13.36 -14.60 -10.64
CA LYS A 204 12.46 -14.98 -11.74
C LYS A 204 11.75 -16.33 -11.51
N SER A 205 12.38 -17.25 -10.78
CA SER A 205 11.78 -18.56 -10.49
C SER A 205 10.71 -18.52 -9.39
N GLY A 206 10.66 -17.46 -8.58
CA GLY A 206 9.74 -17.34 -7.45
C GLY A 206 9.98 -18.33 -6.30
N ASP A 207 10.99 -19.19 -6.36
CA ASP A 207 11.35 -20.14 -5.29
C ASP A 207 11.97 -19.38 -4.11
N PRO A 208 11.27 -19.28 -2.96
CA PRO A 208 11.74 -18.43 -1.87
C PRO A 208 13.07 -18.91 -1.27
N LYS A 209 13.28 -20.22 -1.16
CA LYS A 209 14.53 -20.78 -0.61
C LYS A 209 15.71 -20.46 -1.53
N ARG A 210 15.50 -20.60 -2.83
CA ARG A 210 16.53 -20.33 -3.84
C ARG A 210 16.89 -18.85 -3.90
N VAL A 211 15.91 -17.96 -3.76
CA VAL A 211 16.16 -16.50 -3.71
C VAL A 211 16.96 -16.11 -2.48
N LEU A 212 16.60 -16.62 -1.29
CA LEU A 212 17.34 -16.32 -0.07
C LEU A 212 18.79 -16.81 -0.13
N ALA A 213 19.01 -18.03 -0.63
CA ALA A 213 20.37 -18.54 -0.82
C ALA A 213 21.18 -17.69 -1.81
N ALA A 214 20.57 -17.25 -2.91
CA ALA A 214 21.23 -16.37 -3.88
C ALA A 214 21.47 -14.96 -3.33
N TYR A 215 20.54 -14.43 -2.52
CA TYR A 215 20.69 -13.17 -1.82
C TYR A 215 21.89 -13.22 -0.88
N ASP A 216 22.07 -14.31 -0.14
CA ASP A 216 23.23 -14.51 0.73
C ASP A 216 24.56 -14.56 -0.04
N GLY A 217 24.54 -14.99 -1.31
CA GLY A 217 25.67 -14.93 -2.22
C GLY A 217 25.98 -13.54 -2.77
N LEU A 218 25.05 -12.58 -2.69
CA LEU A 218 25.22 -11.27 -3.33
C LEU A 218 26.43 -10.49 -2.78
N PRO A 219 27.17 -9.77 -3.65
CA PRO A 219 28.19 -8.81 -3.23
C PRO A 219 27.65 -7.77 -2.24
N PRO A 220 28.46 -7.27 -1.29
CA PRO A 220 28.02 -6.32 -0.26
C PRO A 220 27.32 -5.07 -0.81
N ARG A 221 27.78 -4.54 -1.95
CA ARG A 221 27.19 -3.35 -2.60
C ARG A 221 25.72 -3.52 -2.99
N PHE A 222 25.26 -4.74 -3.25
CA PHE A 222 23.86 -5.02 -3.55
C PHE A 222 23.07 -5.30 -2.26
N LYS A 223 23.65 -6.03 -1.30
CA LYS A 223 23.01 -6.26 0.01
C LYS A 223 22.75 -4.99 0.81
N GLN A 224 23.50 -3.92 0.52
CA GLN A 224 23.34 -2.60 1.12
C GLN A 224 22.27 -1.74 0.43
N LYS A 225 21.62 -2.22 -0.64
CA LYS A 225 20.55 -1.49 -1.31
C LYS A 225 19.19 -2.02 -0.86
N PRO A 226 18.22 -1.13 -0.56
CA PRO A 226 16.90 -1.55 -0.09
C PRO A 226 16.18 -2.50 -1.05
N LEU A 227 16.25 -2.24 -2.37
CA LEU A 227 15.57 -3.05 -3.39
C LEU A 227 15.80 -4.55 -3.20
N TYR A 228 17.05 -4.99 -3.09
CA TYR A 228 17.38 -6.41 -2.98
C TYR A 228 17.04 -6.99 -1.62
N MET A 229 17.12 -6.17 -0.56
CA MET A 229 16.70 -6.58 0.77
C MET A 229 15.18 -6.75 0.86
N LEU A 230 14.40 -5.88 0.23
CA LEU A 230 12.94 -5.99 0.17
C LEU A 230 12.50 -7.22 -0.62
N ILE A 231 13.21 -7.57 -1.70
CA ILE A 231 12.98 -8.85 -2.41
C ILE A 231 13.26 -10.03 -1.47
N ALA A 232 14.38 -10.03 -0.75
CA ALA A 232 14.69 -11.09 0.21
C ALA A 232 13.67 -11.17 1.36
N LEU A 233 13.22 -10.03 1.87
CA LEU A 233 12.17 -9.96 2.90
C LEU A 233 10.87 -10.58 2.41
N ASN A 234 10.41 -10.22 1.20
CA ASN A 234 9.21 -10.79 0.59
C ASN A 234 9.31 -12.31 0.39
N MET A 235 10.49 -12.82 0.07
CA MET A 235 10.70 -14.28 -0.03
C MET A 235 10.77 -14.93 1.35
N ALA A 236 11.29 -14.24 2.36
CA ALA A 236 11.35 -14.75 3.73
C ALA A 236 9.96 -14.90 4.37
N SER A 237 9.00 -14.01 4.06
CA SER A 237 7.62 -14.11 4.55
C SER A 237 6.86 -15.32 3.98
N MET A 238 7.25 -15.82 2.80
CA MET A 238 6.65 -17.00 2.17
C MET A 238 7.14 -18.34 2.74
N LEU A 239 8.06 -18.34 3.71
CA LEU A 239 8.62 -19.56 4.30
C LEU A 239 8.04 -19.84 5.68
N ASP A 240 8.62 -19.23 6.71
CA ASP A 240 8.20 -19.36 8.10
C ASP A 240 8.52 -18.08 8.87
N ASN A 241 7.85 -17.89 10.00
CA ASN A 241 8.03 -16.71 10.84
C ASN A 241 9.49 -16.49 11.26
N GLY A 242 10.27 -17.57 11.44
CA GLY A 242 11.68 -17.46 11.79
C GLY A 242 12.53 -16.80 10.70
N HIS A 243 12.29 -17.14 9.44
CA HIS A 243 12.93 -16.47 8.29
C HIS A 243 12.48 -15.01 8.17
N TYR A 244 11.17 -14.77 8.29
CA TYR A 244 10.59 -13.42 8.23
C TYR A 244 11.21 -12.48 9.27
N MET A 245 11.20 -12.87 10.55
CA MET A 245 11.74 -12.05 11.64
C MET A 245 13.26 -11.83 11.51
N ARG A 246 14.01 -12.78 10.96
CA ARG A 246 15.44 -12.58 10.66
C ARG A 246 15.64 -11.53 9.56
N ALA A 247 14.80 -11.55 8.52
CA ALA A 247 14.86 -10.56 7.45
C ALA A 247 14.50 -9.17 7.96
N LEU A 248 13.45 -9.03 8.79
CA LEU A 248 13.08 -7.76 9.42
C LEU A 248 14.18 -7.19 10.31
N ARG A 249 14.85 -8.00 11.14
CA ARG A 249 16.00 -7.54 11.94
C ARG A 249 17.18 -7.08 11.09
N ASN A 250 17.37 -7.66 9.90
CA ASN A 250 18.42 -7.22 8.97
C ASN A 250 18.03 -5.88 8.32
N LEU A 251 16.74 -5.69 8.01
CA LEU A 251 16.19 -4.42 7.54
C LEU A 251 16.35 -3.32 8.59
N GLU A 252 15.94 -3.57 9.83
CA GLU A 252 16.07 -2.63 10.96
C GLU A 252 17.53 -2.22 11.18
N ARG A 253 18.45 -3.18 11.21
CA ARG A 253 19.87 -2.88 11.47
C ARG A 253 20.49 -1.96 10.42
N ARG A 254 20.03 -2.02 9.17
CA ARG A 254 20.60 -1.26 8.06
C ARG A 254 19.86 0.03 7.78
N PHE A 255 18.54 0.01 7.91
CA PHE A 255 17.66 1.08 7.45
C PHE A 255 16.65 1.52 8.51
N GLY A 256 16.72 1.04 9.75
CA GLY A 256 15.79 1.41 10.83
C GLY A 256 15.88 2.88 11.25
N ALA A 257 16.98 3.56 10.92
CA ALA A 257 17.09 5.01 11.08
C ALA A 257 16.33 5.78 9.97
N GLU A 258 16.07 5.14 8.84
CA GLU A 258 15.25 5.69 7.78
C GLU A 258 13.78 5.44 8.14
N ASN A 259 13.06 6.49 8.52
CA ASN A 259 11.65 6.37 8.94
C ASN A 259 10.73 5.73 7.87
N ARG A 260 11.23 5.59 6.65
CA ARG A 260 10.50 5.13 5.48
C ARG A 260 10.13 3.65 5.46
N TYR A 261 10.84 2.84 6.24
CA TYR A 261 10.53 1.41 6.41
C TYR A 261 9.79 1.12 7.72
N GLY A 262 9.29 2.16 8.39
CA GLY A 262 8.63 2.05 9.68
C GLY A 262 7.49 1.02 9.65
N MET A 263 6.62 1.09 8.64
CA MET A 263 5.48 0.17 8.51
C MET A 263 5.91 -1.28 8.32
N LEU A 264 6.94 -1.56 7.52
CA LEU A 264 7.47 -2.92 7.37
C LEU A 264 8.07 -3.47 8.68
N LEU A 265 8.48 -2.59 9.59
CA LEU A 265 9.10 -2.96 10.87
C LEU A 265 8.08 -3.04 12.02
N VAL A 266 6.79 -2.79 11.78
CA VAL A 266 5.75 -2.83 12.83
C VAL A 266 5.72 -4.20 13.50
N ASP A 267 5.68 -5.29 12.74
CA ASP A 267 5.67 -6.65 13.28
C ASP A 267 6.90 -6.92 14.16
N LEU A 268 8.09 -6.49 13.69
CA LEU A 268 9.32 -6.61 14.47
C LEU A 268 9.22 -5.86 15.79
N TYR A 269 8.78 -4.60 15.75
CA TYR A 269 8.69 -3.77 16.94
C TYR A 269 7.62 -4.28 17.90
N TYR A 270 6.51 -4.82 17.39
CA TYR A 270 5.45 -5.40 18.19
C TYR A 270 5.92 -6.67 18.91
N GLU A 271 6.51 -7.62 18.17
CA GLU A 271 7.07 -8.87 18.72
C GLU A 271 8.17 -8.62 19.76
N GLU A 272 8.99 -7.58 19.55
CA GLU A 272 10.04 -7.18 20.50
C GLU A 272 9.52 -6.23 21.60
N LYS A 273 8.20 -6.04 21.70
CA LYS A 273 7.52 -5.19 22.69
C LYS A 273 8.01 -3.73 22.72
N GLN A 274 8.51 -3.25 21.58
CA GLN A 274 8.89 -1.87 21.35
C GLN A 274 7.66 -1.02 20.98
N TYR A 275 6.60 -1.08 21.80
CA TYR A 275 5.29 -0.49 21.53
C TYR A 275 5.35 1.02 21.23
N HIS A 276 6.27 1.76 21.85
CA HIS A 276 6.51 3.17 21.55
C HIS A 276 6.98 3.45 20.10
N LYS A 277 7.68 2.50 19.46
CA LYS A 277 8.04 2.60 18.04
C LYS A 277 6.84 2.29 17.16
N VAL A 278 6.04 1.28 17.54
CA VAL A 278 4.80 0.95 16.83
C VAL A 278 3.85 2.15 16.82
N ASP A 279 3.59 2.76 17.98
CA ASP A 279 2.72 3.95 18.10
C ASP A 279 3.19 5.09 17.19
N ARG A 280 4.49 5.41 17.22
CA ARG A 280 5.08 6.47 16.41
C ARG A 280 4.92 6.20 14.91
N VAL A 281 5.20 4.97 14.48
CA VAL A 281 5.09 4.55 13.08
C VAL A 281 3.63 4.67 12.63
N LEU A 282 2.69 4.07 13.38
CA LEU A 282 1.27 4.06 13.03
C LEU A 282 0.68 5.47 12.98
N ARG A 283 1.03 6.36 13.93
CA ARG A 283 0.55 7.75 13.92
C ARG A 283 1.10 8.54 12.75
N LYS A 284 2.40 8.41 12.44
CA LYS A 284 2.99 9.05 11.26
C LYS A 284 2.33 8.54 9.98
N PHE A 285 2.14 7.22 9.88
CA PHE A 285 1.52 6.61 8.71
C PHE A 285 0.07 7.04 8.54
N LYS A 286 -0.70 7.12 9.65
CA LYS A 286 -2.06 7.67 9.66
C LYS A 286 -2.09 9.13 9.20
N GLN A 287 -1.11 9.96 9.55
CA GLN A 287 -1.02 11.33 9.04
C GLN A 287 -0.80 11.39 7.53
N GLN A 288 -0.11 10.40 6.94
CA GLN A 288 0.12 10.31 5.49
C GLN A 288 -1.12 9.78 4.75
N VAL A 289 -1.76 8.74 5.29
CA VAL A 289 -2.93 8.08 4.67
C VAL A 289 -4.23 8.86 4.87
N GLY A 290 -4.37 9.53 6.01
CA GLY A 290 -5.62 10.15 6.45
C GLY A 290 -6.47 9.23 7.33
N GLU A 291 -7.78 9.45 7.30
CA GLU A 291 -8.72 8.64 8.07
C GLU A 291 -8.88 7.25 7.44
N ASP A 292 -8.47 6.23 8.20
CA ASP A 292 -8.64 4.83 7.84
C ASP A 292 -8.98 4.04 9.12
N PRO A 293 -10.13 3.34 9.16
CA PRO A 293 -10.53 2.55 10.32
C PRO A 293 -9.55 1.42 10.66
N LEU A 294 -8.80 0.89 9.70
CA LEU A 294 -7.77 -0.13 9.98
C LEU A 294 -6.64 0.44 10.85
N LEU A 295 -6.14 1.63 10.52
CA LEU A 295 -5.05 2.25 11.30
C LEU A 295 -5.51 2.58 12.72
N ASP A 296 -6.79 2.93 12.89
CA ASP A 296 -7.39 3.11 14.21
C ASP A 296 -7.53 1.79 14.96
N LEU A 297 -7.85 0.70 14.26
CA LEU A 297 -7.93 -0.62 14.86
C LEU A 297 -6.55 -1.13 15.30
N LEU A 298 -5.51 -0.91 14.51
CA LEU A 298 -4.12 -1.22 14.88
C LEU A 298 -3.68 -0.41 16.12
N LEU A 299 -4.05 0.87 16.19
CA LEU A 299 -3.81 1.69 17.38
C LEU A 299 -4.62 1.19 18.59
N ALA A 300 -5.87 0.77 18.40
CA ALA A 300 -6.67 0.16 19.46
C ALA A 300 -6.00 -1.10 20.01
N SER A 301 -5.61 -2.04 19.14
CA SER A 301 -4.90 -3.26 19.53
C SER A 301 -3.60 -2.95 20.29
N LEU A 302 -2.87 -1.91 19.89
CA LEU A 302 -1.67 -1.47 20.59
C LEU A 302 -1.95 -0.93 22.01
N GLU A 303 -3.06 -0.20 22.20
CA GLU A 303 -3.49 0.26 23.52
C GLU A 303 -3.96 -0.91 24.40
N LEU A 304 -4.64 -1.89 23.81
CA LEU A 304 -5.06 -3.11 24.49
C LEU A 304 -3.86 -3.90 25.04
N GLU A 305 -2.82 -4.11 24.23
CA GLU A 305 -1.58 -4.78 24.65
C GLU A 305 -0.85 -4.03 25.78
N GLN A 306 -0.99 -2.70 25.83
CA GLN A 306 -0.44 -1.88 26.91
C GLN A 306 -1.34 -1.82 28.15
N GLY A 307 -2.51 -2.46 28.11
CA GLY A 307 -3.51 -2.46 29.19
C GLY A 307 -4.28 -1.14 29.32
N ASN A 308 -4.20 -0.24 28.33
CA ASN A 308 -4.90 1.03 28.32
C ASN A 308 -6.32 0.88 27.75
N MET A 309 -7.20 0.30 28.57
CA MET A 309 -8.57 -0.03 28.18
C MET A 309 -9.40 1.19 27.78
N GLU A 310 -9.17 2.35 28.40
CA GLU A 310 -9.89 3.59 28.07
C GLU A 310 -9.57 4.03 26.63
N ALA A 311 -8.29 4.07 26.27
CA ALA A 311 -7.88 4.43 24.92
C ALA A 311 -8.34 3.39 23.89
N PHE A 312 -8.23 2.09 24.20
CA PHE A 312 -8.73 1.02 23.34
C PHE A 312 -10.20 1.26 22.95
N TYR A 313 -11.09 1.46 23.93
CA TYR A 313 -12.50 1.71 23.64
C TYR A 313 -12.73 3.04 22.91
N ALA A 314 -11.95 4.09 23.21
CA ALA A 314 -12.05 5.36 22.49
C ALA A 314 -11.72 5.21 20.99
N TYR A 315 -10.71 4.43 20.63
CA TYR A 315 -10.41 4.11 19.24
C TYR A 315 -11.53 3.28 18.58
N CYS A 316 -12.00 2.21 19.23
CA CYS A 316 -13.09 1.41 18.69
C CYS A 316 -14.37 2.22 18.48
N LEU A 317 -14.74 3.09 19.42
CA LEU A 317 -15.91 3.96 19.31
C LEU A 317 -15.76 4.93 18.13
N ARG A 318 -14.59 5.54 17.95
CA ARG A 318 -14.32 6.40 16.79
C ARG A 318 -14.52 5.65 15.46
N ILE A 319 -14.10 4.39 15.39
CA ILE A 319 -14.31 3.57 14.20
C ILE A 319 -15.80 3.29 13.99
N VAL A 320 -16.55 2.91 15.03
CA VAL A 320 -18.00 2.65 14.94
C VAL A 320 -18.76 3.91 14.51
N ASP A 321 -18.38 5.07 15.03
CA ASP A 321 -19.05 6.34 14.72
C ASP A 321 -18.76 6.82 13.28
N GLY A 322 -17.51 6.71 12.83
CA GLY A 322 -17.09 7.19 11.50
C GLY A 322 -17.27 6.16 10.37
N ASN A 323 -17.14 4.87 10.70
CA ASN A 323 -17.12 3.76 9.76
C ASN A 323 -17.91 2.55 10.32
N PRO A 324 -19.23 2.71 10.55
CA PRO A 324 -20.05 1.66 11.18
C PRO A 324 -20.08 0.34 10.41
N ASN A 325 -19.73 0.35 9.12
CA ASN A 325 -19.66 -0.85 8.27
C ASN A 325 -18.25 -1.51 8.27
N TYR A 326 -17.36 -1.14 9.20
CA TYR A 326 -16.05 -1.77 9.31
C TYR A 326 -16.10 -2.98 10.25
N LEU A 327 -16.28 -4.16 9.66
CA LEU A 327 -16.59 -5.43 10.33
C LEU A 327 -15.61 -5.78 11.46
N ASP A 328 -14.31 -5.62 11.22
CA ASP A 328 -13.26 -6.11 12.13
C ASP A 328 -13.31 -5.45 13.51
N THR A 329 -13.82 -4.21 13.59
CA THR A 329 -14.00 -3.53 14.89
C THR A 329 -15.00 -4.25 15.78
N TYR A 330 -16.06 -4.81 15.21
CA TYR A 330 -17.06 -5.55 15.97
C TYR A 330 -16.51 -6.89 16.46
N TRP A 331 -15.68 -7.57 15.67
CA TRP A 331 -15.02 -8.78 16.14
C TRP A 331 -14.06 -8.49 17.30
N VAL A 332 -13.27 -7.43 17.21
CA VAL A 332 -12.35 -6.99 18.28
C VAL A 332 -13.12 -6.60 19.56
N LEU A 333 -14.22 -5.84 19.43
CA LEU A 333 -15.07 -5.49 20.57
C LEU A 333 -15.73 -6.72 21.20
N PHE A 334 -16.23 -7.65 20.38
CA PHE A 334 -16.82 -8.89 20.85
C PHE A 334 -15.82 -9.71 21.67
N ASP A 335 -14.63 -9.94 21.11
CA ASP A 335 -13.55 -10.67 21.79
C ASP A 335 -13.20 -10.02 23.13
N GLN A 336 -13.07 -8.69 23.14
CA GLN A 336 -12.74 -7.98 24.37
C GLN A 336 -13.86 -8.06 25.43
N PHE A 337 -15.13 -7.92 25.04
CA PHE A 337 -16.24 -8.07 25.98
C PHE A 337 -16.36 -9.49 26.55
N VAL A 338 -16.05 -10.51 25.75
CA VAL A 338 -15.95 -11.89 26.23
C VAL A 338 -14.82 -12.00 27.25
N ALA A 339 -13.63 -11.48 26.94
CA ALA A 339 -12.47 -11.53 27.82
C ALA A 339 -12.72 -10.84 29.17
N ASP A 340 -13.40 -9.69 29.15
CA ASP A 340 -13.79 -8.93 30.34
C ASP A 340 -14.95 -9.56 31.14
N GLY A 341 -15.59 -10.62 30.62
CA GLY A 341 -16.79 -11.20 31.23
C GLY A 341 -18.06 -10.35 31.05
N LYS A 342 -18.02 -9.30 30.22
CA LYS A 342 -19.13 -8.42 29.86
C LYS A 342 -20.06 -9.07 28.84
N TYR A 343 -20.61 -10.23 29.18
CA TYR A 343 -21.39 -11.05 28.26
C TYR A 343 -22.66 -10.40 27.70
N PRO A 344 -23.40 -9.53 28.42
CA PRO A 344 -24.50 -8.77 27.84
C PRO A 344 -24.05 -7.87 26.68
N ASP A 345 -22.92 -7.17 26.83
CA ASP A 345 -22.39 -6.29 25.79
C ASP A 345 -21.88 -7.08 24.59
N ALA A 346 -21.23 -8.23 24.84
CA ALA A 346 -20.85 -9.16 23.77
C ALA A 346 -22.07 -9.62 22.93
N VAL A 347 -23.23 -9.86 23.56
CA VAL A 347 -24.48 -10.19 22.85
C VAL A 347 -24.98 -9.02 21.99
N LEU A 348 -24.83 -7.76 22.44
CA LEU A 348 -25.18 -6.60 21.62
C LEU A 348 -24.34 -6.57 20.35
N VAL A 349 -23.04 -6.83 20.46
CA VAL A 349 -22.13 -6.88 19.30
C VAL A 349 -22.49 -8.03 18.36
N LEU A 350 -22.81 -9.23 18.87
CA LEU A 350 -23.30 -10.35 18.04
C LEU A 350 -24.56 -10.00 17.25
N ASN A 351 -25.46 -9.21 17.83
CA ASN A 351 -26.65 -8.76 17.12
C ASN A 351 -26.30 -7.79 15.99
N VAL A 352 -25.30 -6.92 16.16
CA VAL A 352 -24.81 -6.06 15.07
C VAL A 352 -24.19 -6.92 13.97
N LEU A 353 -23.29 -7.85 14.32
CA LEU A 353 -22.68 -8.79 13.37
C LEU A 353 -23.74 -9.56 12.55
N LYS A 354 -24.80 -10.03 13.21
CA LYS A 354 -25.90 -10.74 12.54
C LYS A 354 -26.75 -9.82 11.66
N ASN A 355 -27.16 -8.65 12.17
CA ASN A 355 -28.19 -7.84 11.53
C ASN A 355 -27.63 -6.84 10.50
N MET A 356 -26.44 -6.28 10.74
CA MET A 356 -25.82 -5.28 9.87
C MET A 356 -24.94 -5.92 8.80
N PHE A 357 -24.21 -6.97 9.17
CA PHE A 357 -23.26 -7.65 8.28
C PHE A 357 -23.79 -8.97 7.71
N GLU A 358 -25.02 -9.34 8.06
CA GLU A 358 -25.67 -10.58 7.61
C GLU A 358 -24.83 -11.84 7.90
N ILE A 359 -23.99 -11.79 8.95
CA ILE A 359 -23.11 -12.90 9.30
C ILE A 359 -23.93 -14.04 9.89
N THR A 360 -23.80 -15.21 9.27
CA THR A 360 -24.38 -16.44 9.80
C THR A 360 -23.51 -16.96 10.95
N LEU A 361 -23.89 -16.61 12.18
CA LEU A 361 -23.21 -17.05 13.39
C LEU A 361 -23.53 -18.52 13.69
N ASN A 362 -22.69 -19.44 13.23
CA ASN A 362 -22.80 -20.86 13.60
C ASN A 362 -22.34 -21.06 15.06
N LYS A 363 -23.13 -21.82 15.82
CA LYS A 363 -22.83 -22.26 17.19
C LYS A 363 -21.47 -22.94 17.29
N ASP A 364 -21.03 -23.63 16.24
CA ASP A 364 -19.77 -24.37 16.23
C ASP A 364 -18.54 -23.47 16.34
N VAL A 365 -18.60 -22.24 15.82
CA VAL A 365 -17.51 -21.23 15.90
C VAL A 365 -17.18 -20.91 17.35
N PHE A 366 -18.18 -20.83 18.22
CA PHE A 366 -17.95 -20.57 19.64
C PHE A 366 -17.52 -21.82 20.42
N VAL A 367 -17.79 -23.02 19.87
CA VAL A 367 -17.56 -24.29 20.58
C VAL A 367 -16.11 -24.72 20.50
N SER A 368 -15.49 -24.53 19.33
CA SER A 368 -14.11 -24.90 19.04
C SER A 368 -13.09 -24.08 19.83
N GLU A 369 -13.40 -22.83 20.16
CA GLU A 369 -12.44 -21.93 20.78
C GLU A 369 -12.57 -21.87 22.30
N GLU A 370 -11.44 -22.08 22.98
CA GLU A 370 -11.36 -22.10 24.43
C GLU A 370 -11.66 -20.73 25.05
N LYS A 371 -11.27 -19.64 24.38
CA LYS A 371 -11.51 -18.26 24.84
C LYS A 371 -12.99 -17.95 25.07
N TYR A 372 -13.91 -18.62 24.37
CA TYR A 372 -15.36 -18.40 24.53
C TYR A 372 -16.03 -19.31 25.57
N ARG A 373 -15.27 -20.15 26.30
CA ARG A 373 -15.86 -21.09 27.28
C ARG A 373 -16.74 -20.40 28.33
N GLY A 374 -16.27 -19.28 28.88
CA GLY A 374 -17.03 -18.51 29.88
C GLY A 374 -18.33 -17.94 29.29
N PHE A 375 -18.21 -17.31 28.12
CA PHE A 375 -19.35 -16.74 27.40
C PHE A 375 -20.41 -17.80 27.07
N ARG A 376 -20.02 -18.98 26.59
CA ARG A 376 -20.96 -20.10 26.30
C ARG A 376 -21.77 -20.55 27.51
N LYS A 377 -21.18 -20.47 28.71
CA LYS A 377 -21.85 -20.83 29.97
C LYS A 377 -22.66 -19.68 30.57
N SER A 378 -22.57 -18.48 30.01
CA SER A 378 -23.28 -17.31 30.50
C SER A 378 -24.80 -17.41 30.28
N ALA A 379 -25.56 -16.68 31.11
CA ALA A 379 -26.99 -16.53 30.89
C ALA A 379 -27.28 -15.72 29.61
N ALA A 380 -26.47 -14.71 29.30
CA ALA A 380 -26.60 -13.87 28.12
C ALA A 380 -26.53 -14.69 26.83
N PHE A 381 -25.54 -15.59 26.69
CA PHE A 381 -25.43 -16.44 25.51
C PHE A 381 -26.60 -17.42 25.38
N ARG A 382 -27.07 -18.02 26.48
CA ARG A 382 -28.26 -18.88 26.46
C ARG A 382 -29.50 -18.14 26.00
N ALA A 383 -29.71 -16.92 26.49
CA ALA A 383 -30.85 -16.07 26.11
C ALA A 383 -30.77 -15.69 24.62
N TRP A 384 -29.62 -15.21 24.17
CA TRP A 384 -29.37 -14.88 22.76
C TRP A 384 -29.64 -16.08 21.84
N ARG A 385 -29.19 -17.28 22.24
CA ARG A 385 -29.41 -18.52 21.49
C ARG A 385 -30.89 -18.88 21.37
N ALA A 386 -31.67 -18.70 22.44
CA ALA A 386 -33.09 -19.01 22.45
C ALA A 386 -33.90 -18.07 21.55
N GLY A 387 -33.51 -16.79 21.47
CA GLY A 387 -34.16 -15.79 20.60
C GLY A 387 -33.65 -15.76 19.15
N SER A 388 -32.53 -16.42 18.85
CA SER A 388 -31.93 -16.47 17.51
C SER A 388 -32.26 -17.73 16.72
N SER A 389 -33.05 -18.64 17.30
CA SER A 389 -33.61 -19.83 16.63
C SER A 389 -34.91 -19.43 15.93
#